data_AF-Q0DIF0-F1
#
_entry.id   AF-Q0DIF0-F1
#
_cell.length_a   1.000
_cell.length_b   1.000
_cell.length_c   1.000
_cell.angle_alpha   90.00
_cell.angle_beta   90.00
_cell.angle_gamma   90.00
#
_symmetry.space_group_name_H-M   'P 1'
#
loop_
_entity.id
_entity.type
_entity.pdbx_description
1 polymer ?
#
loop_
_entity_poly.entity_id
_entity_poly.type
_entity_poly.pdbx_seq_one_letter_code
_entity_poly.pdbx_strand_id
1 'polypeptide(L)'
;LFHSILVDLYCLTTLDASIAQAGELMKLEYQRKVALLNRQKKHNAATEVLEKTKAAVTHLHTRYIVDMQSMDSTVSEIQHLRDNQLYPRLLDLADR
;
A
#
# COMPACT_ATOMS: atom_id res chain seq x y z
N LEU A 1 5.96 -31.52 -2.57
CA LEU A 1 4.73 -30.82 -3.03
C LEU A 1 4.05 -30.07 -1.87
N PHE A 2 3.59 -30.75 -0.82
CA PHE A 2 2.96 -30.15 0.36
C PHE A 2 3.80 -29.02 1.00
N HIS A 3 5.08 -29.31 1.31
CA HIS A 3 6.01 -28.31 1.84
C HIS A 3 6.21 -27.10 0.91
N SER A 4 6.21 -27.32 -0.42
CA SER A 4 6.36 -26.25 -1.41
C SER A 4 5.15 -25.30 -1.35
N ILE A 5 3.93 -25.84 -1.31
CA ILE A 5 2.70 -25.03 -1.26
C ILE A 5 2.62 -24.22 0.04
N LEU A 6 3.06 -24.79 1.17
CA LEU A 6 3.13 -24.05 2.44
C LEU A 6 4.12 -22.88 2.40
N VAL A 7 5.29 -23.07 1.77
CA VAL A 7 6.27 -21.99 1.58
C VAL A 7 5.70 -20.90 0.66
N ASP A 8 5.02 -21.28 -0.42
CA ASP A 8 4.39 -20.33 -1.35
C ASP A 8 3.27 -19.53 -0.66
N LEU A 9 2.40 -20.19 0.11
CA LEU A 9 1.36 -19.52 0.92
C LEU A 9 1.96 -18.54 1.94
N TYR A 10 3.01 -18.94 2.65
CA TYR A 10 3.70 -18.06 3.58
C TYR A 10 4.30 -16.84 2.86
N CYS A 11 4.94 -17.05 1.71
CA CYS A 11 5.48 -15.97 0.88
C CYS A 11 4.38 -14.98 0.42
N LEU A 12 3.22 -15.48 -0.01
CA LEU A 12 2.10 -14.62 -0.39
C LEU A 12 1.56 -13.82 0.79
N THR A 13 1.48 -14.42 1.99
CA THR A 13 1.03 -13.69 3.19
C THR A 13 1.99 -12.58 3.63
N THR A 14 3.31 -12.81 3.51
CA THR A 14 4.30 -11.79 3.86
C THR A 14 4.41 -10.69 2.80
N LEU A 15 4.21 -11.04 1.53
CA LEU A 15 4.14 -10.08 0.43
C LEU A 15 2.94 -9.14 0.57
N ASP A 16 1.75 -9.68 0.85
CA ASP A 16 0.52 -8.91 1.11
C ASP A 16 0.71 -7.89 2.25
N ALA A 17 1.26 -8.34 3.38
CA ALA A 17 1.55 -7.48 4.53
C ALA A 17 2.55 -6.35 4.20
N SER A 18 3.58 -6.65 3.38
CA SER A 18 4.59 -5.67 2.98
C SER A 18 3.99 -4.60 2.05
N ILE A 19 3.10 -4.98 1.13
CA ILE A 19 2.40 -4.06 0.23
C ILE A 19 1.49 -3.13 1.03
N ALA A 20 0.70 -3.68 1.98
CA ALA A 20 -0.15 -2.88 2.85
C ALA A 20 0.66 -1.84 3.65
N GLN A 21 1.81 -2.25 4.22
CA GLN A 21 2.70 -1.34 4.94
C GLN A 21 3.25 -0.21 4.04
N ALA A 22 3.58 -0.49 2.78
CA ALA A 22 4.03 0.52 1.83
C ALA A 22 2.94 1.58 1.56
N GLY A 23 1.67 1.14 1.41
CA GLY A 23 0.52 2.04 1.26
C GLY A 23 0.30 2.95 2.47
N GLU A 24 0.45 2.41 3.69
CA GLU A 24 0.34 3.18 4.93
C GLU A 24 1.44 4.25 5.06
N LEU A 25 2.68 3.91 4.70
CA LEU A 25 3.80 4.87 4.72
C LEU A 25 3.57 6.03 3.76
N MET A 26 3.07 5.75 2.55
CA MET A 26 2.73 6.78 1.56
C MET A 26 1.60 7.68 2.05
N LYS A 27 0.54 7.10 2.63
CA LYS A 27 -0.57 7.84 3.24
C LYS A 27 -0.06 8.78 4.34
N LEU A 28 0.83 8.30 5.19
CA LEU A 28 1.42 9.08 6.27
C LEU A 28 2.27 10.25 5.74
N GLU A 29 3.07 10.04 4.69
CA GLU A 29 3.85 11.10 4.06
C GLU A 29 2.95 12.21 3.49
N TYR A 30 1.90 11.82 2.76
CA TYR A 30 0.89 12.76 2.26
C TYR A 30 0.26 13.57 3.40
N GLN A 31 -0.21 12.90 4.46
CA GLN A 31 -0.81 13.56 5.63
C GLN A 31 0.14 14.53 6.32
N ARG A 32 1.43 14.16 6.46
CA ARG A 32 2.46 15.05 7.03
C ARG A 32 2.64 16.32 6.20
N LYS A 33 2.64 16.22 4.86
CA LYS A 33 2.75 17.39 3.99
C LYS A 33 1.50 18.27 4.01
N VAL A 34 0.31 17.68 4.08
CA VAL A 34 -0.93 18.44 4.28
C VAL A 34 -0.91 19.19 5.61
N ALA A 35 -0.47 18.54 6.70
CA ALA A 35 -0.33 19.17 8.00
C ALA A 35 0.68 20.33 7.98
N LEU A 36 1.81 20.17 7.28
CA LEU A 36 2.79 21.23 7.07
C LEU A 36 2.18 22.44 6.34
N LEU A 37 1.45 22.21 5.25
CA LEU A 37 0.78 23.27 4.49
C LEU A 37 -0.23 24.02 5.39
N ASN A 38 -1.03 23.30 6.17
CA ASN A 38 -2.01 23.90 7.07
C ASN A 38 -1.34 24.74 8.16
N ARG A 39 -0.21 24.27 8.71
CA ARG A 39 0.59 25.04 9.68
C ARG A 39 1.12 26.33 9.05
N GLN A 40 1.72 26.25 7.85
CA GLN A 40 2.24 27.44 7.16
C GLN A 40 1.14 28.47 6.84
N LYS A 41 -0.05 28.01 6.43
CA LYS A 41 -1.22 28.88 6.23
C LYS A 41 -1.64 29.57 7.52
N LYS A 42 -1.67 28.85 8.65
CA LYS A 42 -2.03 29.41 9.97
C LYS A 42 -1.06 30.50 10.46
N HIS A 43 0.20 30.41 10.06
CA HIS A 43 1.25 31.35 10.49
C HIS A 43 1.61 32.40 9.42
N ASN A 44 0.79 32.56 8.37
CA ASN A 44 1.02 33.53 7.29
C ASN A 44 2.44 33.44 6.69
N ALA A 45 2.90 32.20 6.42
CA ALA A 45 4.18 31.99 5.75
C ALA A 45 4.20 32.71 4.38
N ALA A 46 5.39 33.07 3.92
CA ALA A 46 5.56 33.75 2.63
C ALA A 46 4.90 32.97 1.48
N THR A 47 4.29 33.70 0.54
CA THR A 47 3.56 33.12 -0.61
C THR A 47 4.39 32.08 -1.36
N GLU A 48 5.68 32.34 -1.57
CA GLU A 48 6.59 31.41 -2.24
C GLU A 48 6.70 30.07 -1.51
N VAL A 49 6.76 30.09 -0.17
CA VAL A 49 6.85 28.88 0.68
C VAL A 49 5.53 28.09 0.63
N LEU A 50 4.40 28.80 0.63
CA LEU A 50 3.08 28.19 0.52
C LEU A 50 2.89 27.51 -0.84
N GLU A 51 3.24 28.16 -1.94
CA GLU A 51 3.11 27.59 -3.29
C GLU A 51 4.04 26.38 -3.49
N LYS A 52 5.29 26.46 -3.02
CA LYS A 52 6.20 25.30 -3.01
C LYS A 52 5.61 24.10 -2.26
N THR A 53 5.03 24.34 -1.08
CA THR A 53 4.45 23.27 -0.26
C THR A 53 3.16 22.73 -0.87
N LYS A 54 2.32 23.59 -1.47
CA LYS A 54 1.11 23.20 -2.19
C LYS A 54 1.43 22.33 -3.40
N ALA A 55 2.44 22.69 -4.19
CA ALA A 55 2.91 21.87 -5.31
C ALA A 55 3.35 20.48 -4.85
N ALA A 56 4.10 20.39 -3.74
CA ALA A 56 4.50 19.12 -3.16
C ALA A 56 3.31 18.27 -2.67
N VAL A 57 2.30 18.89 -2.05
CA VAL A 57 1.07 18.22 -1.61
C VAL A 57 0.29 17.66 -2.81
N THR A 58 0.09 18.46 -3.87
CA THR A 58 -0.61 18.02 -5.08
C THR A 58 0.12 16.88 -5.77
N HIS A 59 1.46 16.98 -5.88
CA HIS A 59 2.27 15.92 -6.47
C HIS A 59 2.15 14.60 -5.69
N LEU A 60 2.25 14.66 -4.36
CA LEU A 60 2.07 13.48 -3.51
C LEU A 60 0.65 12.93 -3.55
N HIS A 61 -0.37 13.78 -3.62
CA HIS A 61 -1.78 13.35 -3.70
C HIS A 61 -2.02 12.50 -4.95
N THR A 62 -1.58 12.96 -6.11
CA THR A 62 -1.78 12.21 -7.36
C THR A 62 -1.08 10.86 -7.30
N ARG A 63 0.17 10.84 -6.84
CA ARG A 63 0.94 9.60 -6.72
C ARG A 63 0.34 8.63 -5.71
N TYR A 64 -0.04 9.12 -4.52
CA TYR A 64 -0.69 8.33 -3.49
C TYR A 64 -1.94 7.60 -4.00
N ILE A 65 -2.82 8.29 -4.73
CA ILE A 65 -4.05 7.66 -5.23
C ILE A 65 -3.75 6.56 -6.24
N VAL A 66 -2.90 6.84 -7.23
CA VAL A 66 -2.56 5.87 -8.29
C VAL A 66 -1.86 4.65 -7.69
N ASP A 67 -0.94 4.89 -6.77
CA ASP A 67 -0.20 3.83 -6.10
C ASP A 67 -1.14 2.98 -5.22
N MET A 68 -2.04 3.60 -4.45
CA MET A 68 -3.04 2.87 -3.64
C MET A 68 -3.93 1.97 -4.51
N GLN A 69 -4.42 2.47 -5.64
CA GLN A 69 -5.26 1.69 -6.55
C GLN A 69 -4.49 0.49 -7.15
N SER A 70 -3.22 0.72 -7.49
CA SER A 70 -2.35 -0.33 -8.02
C SER A 70 -2.02 -1.38 -6.94
N MET A 71 -1.80 -0.95 -5.71
CA MET A 71 -1.59 -1.83 -4.56
C MET A 71 -2.85 -2.64 -4.24
N ASP A 72 -4.04 -2.03 -4.21
CA ASP A 72 -5.31 -2.72 -3.96
C ASP A 72 -5.57 -3.83 -4.99
N SER A 73 -5.25 -3.55 -6.26
CA SER A 73 -5.33 -4.54 -7.34
C SER A 73 -4.32 -5.68 -7.14
N THR A 74 -3.10 -5.36 -6.73
CA THR A 74 -2.03 -6.35 -6.45
C THR A 74 -2.38 -7.24 -5.25
N VAL A 75 -2.86 -6.63 -4.16
CA VAL A 75 -3.34 -7.32 -2.95
C VAL A 75 -4.47 -8.29 -3.31
N SER A 76 -5.45 -7.83 -4.10
CA SER A 76 -6.57 -8.68 -4.53
C SER A 76 -6.11 -9.89 -5.34
N GLU A 77 -5.15 -9.71 -6.24
CA GLU A 77 -4.60 -10.82 -7.03
C GLU A 77 -3.83 -11.83 -6.14
N ILE A 78 -3.04 -11.33 -5.19
CA ILE A 78 -2.34 -12.18 -4.21
C ILE A 78 -3.34 -12.98 -3.38
N GLN A 79 -4.41 -12.34 -2.90
CA GLN A 79 -5.46 -12.99 -2.13
C GLN A 79 -6.18 -14.04 -2.97
N HIS A 80 -6.48 -13.76 -4.24
CA HIS A 80 -7.06 -14.74 -5.15
C HIS A 80 -6.14 -15.96 -5.36
N LEU A 81 -4.85 -15.75 -5.61
CA LEU A 81 -3.88 -16.85 -5.75
C LEU A 81 -3.79 -17.69 -4.47
N ARG A 82 -3.76 -17.03 -3.31
CA ARG A 82 -3.69 -17.68 -2.00
C ARG A 82 -4.94 -18.51 -1.72
N ASP A 83 -6.11 -17.89 -1.83
CA ASP A 83 -7.37 -18.43 -1.28
C ASP A 83 -8.11 -19.31 -2.30
N ASN A 84 -7.99 -19.01 -3.60
CA ASN A 84 -8.74 -19.72 -4.64
C ASN A 84 -7.90 -20.75 -5.39
N GLN A 85 -6.57 -20.71 -5.28
CA GLN A 85 -5.70 -21.65 -6.00
C GLN A 85 -4.84 -22.51 -5.08
N LEU A 86 -4.05 -21.89 -4.20
CA LEU A 86 -3.09 -22.63 -3.37
C LEU A 86 -3.75 -23.30 -2.18
N TYR A 87 -4.64 -22.62 -1.48
CA TYR A 87 -5.33 -23.18 -0.31
C TYR A 87 -6.19 -24.41 -0.65
N PRO A 88 -7.01 -24.42 -1.72
CA PRO A 88 -7.75 -25.62 -2.12
C PRO A 88 -6.83 -26.80 -2.47
N ARG A 89 -5.73 -26.54 -3.18
CA ARG A 89 -4.74 -27.57 -3.52
C ARG A 89 -4.05 -28.14 -2.27
N LEU A 90 -3.83 -27.32 -1.25
CA LEU A 90 -3.26 -27.78 0.02
C LEU A 90 -4.24 -28.71 0.74
N LEU A 91 -5.53 -28.35 0.79
CA LEU A 91 -6.59 -29.17 1.39
C LEU A 91 -6.70 -30.53 0.68
N ASP A 92 -6.76 -30.53 -0.66
CA ASP A 92 -6.80 -31.75 -1.47
C ASP A 92 -5.61 -32.70 -1.23
N LEU A 93 -4.47 -32.16 -0.80
CA LEU A 93 -3.27 -32.93 -0.46
C LEU A 93 -3.23 -33.37 1.01
N ALA A 94 -3.94 -32.67 1.90
CA ALA A 94 -4.05 -33.00 3.32
C ALA A 94 -5.09 -34.11 3.56
N ASP A 95 -6.13 -34.17 2.72
CA ASP A 95 -7.18 -35.19 2.78
C ASP A 95 -6.76 -36.55 2.18
N ARG A 96 -5.51 -36.69 1.72
CA ARG A 96 -4.90 -37.93 1.19
C ARG A 96 -3.94 -38.56 2.17
#